data_AF-A0A0D7A5I6-F1
#
_entry.id   AF-A0A0D7A5I6-F1
#
_cell.length_a   1.000
_cell.length_b   1.000
_cell.length_c   1.000
_cell.angle_alpha   90.00
_cell.angle_beta   90.00
_cell.angle_gamma   90.00
#
_symmetry.space_group_name_H-M   'P 1'
#
loop_
_entity.id
_entity.type
_entity.pdbx_description
1 polymer ?
#
loop_
_entity_poly.entity_id
_entity_poly.type
_entity_poly.pdbx_seq_one_letter_code
_entity_poly.pdbx_strand_id
1 'polypeptide(L)'
;MKPGSSHRRRIIQSQSITAISGVDGRVAVASVRWHHSFLLATYYGTRLLSLLSASAEPPSQFHHAIPRFLLKFFAKRPEGSNPHVVQYSIADGRIIEPSVSRIFGQHDLYIDHTNENVYAVEQKLSKLEGSACVIIRRIHSQLDRGCYHVDLTPTELDTLKRFLFIMFFRTHTSSFCYNSPHDPEIANILPWLENLRQRKRLPSIRDTWLYLLYFYLDAPIASIKKCSEAIYDFLGGVDNVVRNLQKLITQNGPLLETFEVIAYHLQTEMYCPSIWIADRNYEFVLGHNSFGLFDGPDVGTLTVHRLYVLSPRVAIVFRNKRYAEGSPDQCLARPDCPLLRVQSYLPITSSRHTDIRLKFKQLSRVETQAVNNLVLRSVQADGTLTFASFQSTARTIRRFCDAPENIDQAAKFPLWLRMPELGLTTATSSQIQIQQQEPSPKSATTSKLRYTGCASSAAPITFQDKSRPVIIDLTADDSEDEVAEVHANRSAWTSTRSPSDRSEPSVWLREMGVPDVTQYRFAGTPPLRPPCPAPTTPPPL
;
A
#
# COMPACT_ATOMS: atom_id res chain seq x y z
N MET A 1 25.20 -49.81 46.97
CA MET A 1 26.08 -49.27 48.04
C MET A 1 27.26 -48.56 47.40
N LYS A 2 27.40 -47.25 47.71
CA LYS A 2 28.48 -46.26 47.52
C LYS A 2 29.41 -46.24 46.28
N PRO A 3 29.88 -45.04 45.86
CA PRO A 3 30.16 -44.70 44.47
C PRO A 3 31.64 -44.33 44.19
N GLY A 4 32.03 -44.39 42.91
CA GLY A 4 33.32 -43.90 42.41
C GLY A 4 33.13 -42.76 41.40
N SER A 5 33.33 -41.53 41.86
CA SER A 5 33.36 -40.31 41.06
C SER A 5 34.71 -40.14 40.35
N SER A 6 34.71 -39.83 39.06
CA SER A 6 35.91 -39.29 38.38
C SER A 6 35.54 -38.08 37.54
N HIS A 7 35.97 -36.91 38.03
CA HIS A 7 35.90 -35.61 37.38
C HIS A 7 37.00 -35.50 36.30
N ARG A 8 36.61 -35.24 35.05
CA ARG A 8 37.52 -34.74 34.00
C ARG A 8 37.52 -33.21 34.03
N ARG A 9 38.62 -32.61 34.51
CA ARG A 9 38.97 -31.20 34.23
C ARG A 9 39.70 -31.12 32.90
N ARG A 10 39.21 -30.29 31.96
CA ARG A 10 39.99 -29.82 30.81
C ARG A 10 40.67 -28.51 31.20
N ILE A 11 41.99 -28.51 31.07
CA ILE A 11 42.89 -27.37 31.21
C ILE A 11 42.94 -26.66 29.85
N ILE A 12 42.67 -25.36 29.83
CA ILE A 12 42.92 -24.49 28.67
C ILE A 12 44.35 -23.97 28.81
N GLN A 13 45.19 -24.25 27.82
CA GLN A 13 46.54 -23.68 27.70
C GLN A 13 46.44 -22.19 27.35
N SER A 14 46.98 -21.33 28.21
CA SER A 14 47.30 -19.94 27.89
C SER A 14 48.68 -19.86 27.24
N GLN A 15 48.77 -19.21 26.08
CA GLN A 15 50.03 -18.95 25.39
C GLN A 15 50.86 -17.91 26.15
N SER A 16 52.14 -18.21 26.31
CA SER A 16 53.17 -17.39 26.91
C SER A 16 53.57 -16.25 25.96
N ILE A 17 53.58 -15.00 26.46
CA ILE A 17 54.23 -13.87 25.80
C ILE A 17 55.62 -13.69 26.42
N THR A 18 56.64 -13.83 25.58
CA THR A 18 58.05 -13.63 25.90
C THR A 18 58.33 -12.15 26.18
N ALA A 19 58.84 -11.85 27.37
CA ALA A 19 59.28 -10.51 27.75
C ALA A 19 60.69 -10.22 27.21
N ILE A 20 60.84 -9.11 26.49
CA ILE A 20 62.13 -8.51 26.11
C ILE A 20 62.57 -7.61 27.26
N SER A 21 63.73 -7.91 27.84
CA SER A 21 64.38 -7.12 28.88
C SER A 21 65.15 -5.94 28.27
N GLY A 22 64.96 -4.74 28.79
CA GLY A 22 65.90 -3.64 28.62
C GLY A 22 65.25 -2.27 28.83
N VAL A 23 65.90 -1.46 29.66
CA VAL A 23 65.72 -0.01 29.89
C VAL A 23 64.90 0.40 31.14
N ASP A 24 65.68 0.89 32.12
CA ASP A 24 65.43 1.83 33.21
C ASP A 24 63.99 2.09 33.69
N GLY A 25 63.66 1.38 34.78
CA GLY A 25 62.51 1.66 35.62
C GLY A 25 62.75 2.86 36.53
N ARG A 26 62.13 4.00 36.20
CA ARG A 26 61.65 4.99 37.20
C ARG A 26 60.67 6.05 36.65
N VAL A 27 60.37 6.09 35.35
CA VAL A 27 59.39 7.04 34.79
C VAL A 27 58.08 6.37 34.31
N ALA A 28 58.05 5.04 34.12
CA ALA A 28 56.90 4.34 33.52
C ALA A 28 55.70 4.13 34.47
N VAL A 29 55.88 4.14 35.80
CA VAL A 29 54.79 3.82 36.74
C VAL A 29 53.79 4.97 36.90
N ALA A 30 54.22 6.22 36.65
CA ALA A 30 53.32 7.37 36.65
C ALA A 30 52.44 7.38 35.37
N SER A 31 53.02 7.11 34.20
CA SER A 31 52.31 7.15 32.90
C SER A 31 51.18 6.11 32.79
N VAL A 32 51.37 4.91 33.35
CA VAL A 32 50.36 3.83 33.32
C VAL A 32 49.18 4.14 34.25
N ARG A 33 49.40 4.82 35.38
CA ARG A 33 48.31 5.28 36.27
C ARG A 33 47.47 6.39 35.64
N TRP A 34 48.08 7.30 34.88
CA TRP A 34 47.34 8.34 34.15
C TRP A 34 46.50 7.78 33.00
N HIS A 35 47.02 6.79 32.25
CA HIS A 35 46.26 6.14 31.17
C HIS A 35 45.07 5.33 31.69
N HIS A 36 45.22 4.61 32.80
CA HIS A 36 44.12 3.83 33.35
C HIS A 36 43.00 4.73 33.93
N SER A 37 43.36 5.83 34.59
CA SER A 37 42.40 6.84 35.04
C SER A 37 41.72 7.60 33.90
N PHE A 38 42.43 7.86 32.80
CA PHE A 38 41.87 8.50 31.59
C PHE A 38 40.90 7.58 30.85
N LEU A 39 41.21 6.28 30.75
CA LEU A 39 40.31 5.28 30.16
C LEU A 39 39.07 5.02 31.02
N LEU A 40 39.22 5.02 32.35
CA LEU A 40 38.07 4.96 33.26
C LEU A 40 37.25 6.26 33.18
N ALA A 41 37.86 7.43 33.12
CA ALA A 41 37.15 8.71 33.00
C ALA A 41 36.43 8.87 31.65
N THR A 42 36.98 8.34 30.55
CA THR A 42 36.30 8.32 29.24
C THR A 42 35.21 7.25 29.18
N TYR A 43 35.42 6.06 29.76
CA TYR A 43 34.39 5.02 29.85
C TYR A 43 33.22 5.43 30.77
N TYR A 44 33.51 5.96 31.96
CA TYR A 44 32.48 6.49 32.85
C TYR A 44 31.92 7.80 32.32
N GLY A 45 32.71 8.66 31.67
CA GLY A 45 32.24 9.92 31.09
C GLY A 45 31.29 9.72 29.90
N THR A 46 31.56 8.76 29.01
CA THR A 46 30.63 8.40 27.91
C THR A 46 29.36 7.74 28.45
N ARG A 47 29.47 6.90 29.49
CA ARG A 47 28.32 6.28 30.14
C ARG A 47 27.53 7.26 31.01
N LEU A 48 28.18 8.24 31.63
CA LEU A 48 27.50 9.33 32.34
C LEU A 48 26.84 10.28 31.35
N LEU A 49 27.45 10.58 30.21
CA LEU A 49 26.83 11.39 29.16
C LEU A 49 25.66 10.65 28.49
N SER A 50 25.71 9.32 28.35
CA SER A 50 24.56 8.53 27.88
C SER A 50 23.43 8.45 28.93
N LEU A 51 23.76 8.55 30.22
CA LEU A 51 22.78 8.55 31.32
C LEU A 51 22.26 9.97 31.65
N LEU A 52 23.07 11.01 31.43
CA LEU A 52 22.75 12.43 31.61
C LEU A 52 22.14 13.06 30.36
N SER A 53 22.25 12.42 29.20
CA SER A 53 21.26 12.55 28.13
C SER A 53 19.97 11.89 28.61
N ALA A 54 19.40 12.47 29.68
CA ALA A 54 18.09 12.17 30.19
C ALA A 54 17.17 12.12 28.96
N SER A 55 16.71 10.91 28.67
CA SER A 55 15.92 10.51 27.52
C SER A 55 14.81 11.52 27.28
N ALA A 56 15.08 12.57 26.51
CA ALA A 56 14.04 13.43 26.00
C ALA A 56 13.13 12.50 25.21
N GLU A 57 11.89 12.34 25.68
CA GLU A 57 10.95 11.49 24.98
C GLU A 57 10.90 11.94 23.52
N PRO A 58 10.97 11.00 22.56
CA PRO A 58 10.93 11.33 21.15
C PRO A 58 9.68 12.19 20.89
N PRO A 59 9.79 13.31 20.14
CA PRO A 59 8.65 14.19 19.93
C PRO A 59 7.50 13.40 19.31
N SER A 60 6.30 13.56 19.88
CA SER A 60 5.12 12.87 19.35
C SER A 60 4.90 13.23 17.88
N GLN A 61 4.79 12.21 17.04
CA GLN A 61 4.63 12.37 15.60
C GLN A 61 3.29 11.82 15.14
N PHE A 62 2.55 12.60 14.35
CA PHE A 62 1.31 12.16 13.73
C PHE A 62 1.61 11.35 12.48
N HIS A 63 1.22 10.08 12.48
CA HIS A 63 1.48 9.12 11.41
C HIS A 63 0.19 8.81 10.66
N HIS A 64 0.17 9.05 9.35
CA HIS A 64 -0.99 8.75 8.52
C HIS A 64 -1.09 7.26 8.22
N ALA A 65 -2.23 6.63 8.49
CA ALA A 65 -2.60 5.30 8.00
C ALA A 65 -2.77 5.28 6.48
N ILE A 66 -3.36 6.33 5.91
CA ILE A 66 -3.46 6.55 4.46
C ILE A 66 -2.46 7.63 4.04
N PRO A 67 -1.49 7.34 3.16
CA PRO A 67 -0.45 8.29 2.78
C PRO A 67 -1.00 9.64 2.30
N ARG A 68 -0.41 10.73 2.81
CA ARG A 68 -0.85 12.10 2.50
C ARG A 68 -0.86 12.39 1.00
N PHE A 69 0.09 11.83 0.24
CA PHE A 69 0.16 12.05 -1.20
C PHE A 69 -1.05 11.46 -1.94
N LEU A 70 -1.68 10.40 -1.42
CA LEU A 70 -2.92 9.86 -1.97
C LEU A 70 -4.11 10.75 -1.64
N LEU A 71 -4.19 11.23 -0.39
CA LEU A 71 -5.24 12.15 0.03
C LEU A 71 -5.19 13.47 -0.75
N LYS A 72 -4.00 13.93 -1.15
CA LYS A 72 -3.83 15.10 -2.03
C LYS A 72 -4.52 14.93 -3.40
N PHE A 73 -4.78 13.71 -3.90
CA PHE A 73 -5.57 13.50 -5.12
C PHE A 73 -7.08 13.68 -4.92
N PHE A 74 -7.57 13.59 -3.67
CA PHE A 74 -8.96 13.87 -3.32
C PHE A 74 -9.18 15.31 -2.87
N ALA A 75 -8.10 16.01 -2.53
CA ALA A 75 -8.19 17.32 -1.93
C ALA A 75 -8.53 18.41 -2.95
N LYS A 76 -9.37 19.36 -2.52
CA LYS A 76 -9.46 20.65 -3.17
C LYS A 76 -8.29 21.51 -2.67
N ARG A 77 -7.66 22.25 -3.58
CA ARG A 77 -6.67 23.28 -3.25
C ARG A 77 -7.27 24.66 -3.54
N PRO A 78 -7.90 25.32 -2.56
CA PRO A 78 -8.09 26.76 -2.63
C PRO A 78 -6.70 27.41 -2.62
N GLU A 79 -6.46 28.37 -3.53
CA GLU A 79 -5.20 29.09 -3.62
C GLU A 79 -4.74 29.59 -2.24
N GLY A 80 -3.51 29.22 -1.84
CA GLY A 80 -2.91 29.68 -0.57
C GLY A 80 -3.42 29.01 0.72
N SER A 81 -4.23 27.95 0.65
CA SER A 81 -4.73 27.24 1.84
C SER A 81 -4.26 25.78 1.91
N ASN A 82 -4.31 25.21 3.12
CA ASN A 82 -4.03 23.79 3.31
C ASN A 82 -5.04 22.94 2.53
N PRO A 83 -4.62 21.82 1.90
CA PRO A 83 -5.54 20.96 1.17
C PRO A 83 -6.60 20.34 2.11
N HIS A 84 -7.86 20.45 1.72
CA HIS A 84 -9.01 19.86 2.42
C HIS A 84 -9.68 18.79 1.55
N VAL A 85 -10.19 17.72 2.16
CA VAL A 85 -10.97 16.67 1.48
C VAL A 85 -12.41 16.70 1.95
N VAL A 86 -13.36 16.25 1.12
CA VAL A 86 -14.74 16.06 1.56
C VAL A 86 -14.85 14.70 2.21
N GLN A 87 -15.24 14.65 3.49
CA GLN A 87 -15.39 13.40 4.24
C GLN A 87 -16.82 13.26 4.78
N TYR A 88 -17.41 12.09 4.61
CA TYR A 88 -18.67 11.69 5.21
C TYR A 88 -18.41 10.74 6.39
N SER A 89 -18.81 11.15 7.59
CA SER A 89 -18.85 10.29 8.78
C SER A 89 -20.13 9.47 8.77
N ILE A 90 -20.02 8.14 8.77
CA ILE A 90 -21.19 7.26 8.77
C ILE A 90 -21.92 7.33 10.12
N ALA A 91 -21.18 7.27 11.23
CA ALA A 91 -21.75 7.35 12.58
C ALA A 91 -22.52 8.64 12.82
N ASP A 92 -21.94 9.78 12.41
CA ASP A 92 -22.58 11.08 12.63
C ASP A 92 -23.56 11.45 11.53
N GLY A 93 -23.52 10.75 10.39
CA GLY A 93 -24.20 11.10 9.14
C GLY A 93 -23.92 12.53 8.67
N ARG A 94 -22.72 13.05 8.93
CA ARG A 94 -22.29 14.43 8.63
C ARG A 94 -21.21 14.47 7.56
N ILE A 95 -21.26 15.52 6.75
CA ILE A 95 -20.18 15.87 5.82
C ILE A 95 -19.32 16.95 6.46
N ILE A 96 -18.02 16.72 6.50
CA ILE A 96 -17.00 17.64 7.01
C ILE A 96 -15.90 17.84 5.96
N GLU A 97 -15.17 18.95 6.04
CA GLU A 97 -14.03 19.25 5.15
C GLU A 97 -12.70 19.36 5.92
N PRO A 98 -12.21 18.25 6.50
CA PRO A 98 -11.00 18.29 7.32
C PRO A 98 -9.74 18.49 6.48
N SER A 99 -8.72 19.08 7.10
CA SER A 99 -7.38 19.20 6.49
C SER A 99 -6.74 17.83 6.31
N VAL A 100 -6.08 17.60 5.17
CA VAL A 100 -5.30 16.38 4.89
C VAL A 100 -4.27 16.09 5.98
N SER A 101 -3.73 17.11 6.65
CA SER A 101 -2.74 16.92 7.72
C SER A 101 -3.29 16.28 8.98
N ARG A 102 -4.61 16.27 9.19
CA ARG A 102 -5.25 15.85 10.46
C ARG A 102 -6.15 14.62 10.36
N ILE A 103 -6.26 14.02 9.18
CA ILE A 103 -7.14 12.86 8.95
C ILE A 103 -6.36 11.58 8.74
N PHE A 104 -7.03 10.46 8.98
CA PHE A 104 -6.49 9.11 8.75
C PHE A 104 -5.12 8.92 9.36
N GLY A 105 -4.88 9.38 10.58
CA GLY A 105 -3.60 9.21 11.25
C GLY A 105 -3.72 9.08 12.75
N GLN A 106 -2.63 8.62 13.35
CA GLN A 106 -2.50 8.36 14.78
C GLN A 106 -1.13 8.82 15.26
N HIS A 107 -1.07 9.36 16.47
CA HIS A 107 0.20 9.69 17.09
C HIS A 107 1.00 8.43 17.42
N ASP A 108 2.30 8.46 17.13
CA ASP A 108 3.28 7.51 17.64
C ASP A 108 3.03 6.04 17.27
N LEU A 109 2.32 5.83 16.16
CA LEU A 109 1.94 4.53 15.63
C LEU A 109 3.14 3.61 15.40
N TYR A 110 4.23 4.13 14.82
CA TYR A 110 5.41 3.35 14.44
C TYR A 110 6.62 3.53 15.36
N ILE A 111 6.42 4.12 16.54
CA ILE A 111 7.49 4.26 17.54
C ILE A 111 7.90 2.88 18.03
N ASP A 112 9.19 2.57 17.87
CA ASP A 112 9.83 1.35 18.35
C ASP A 112 10.95 1.69 19.34
N HIS A 113 10.64 1.59 20.63
CA HIS A 113 11.61 1.86 21.70
C HIS A 113 12.71 0.79 21.82
N THR A 114 12.59 -0.33 21.12
CA THR A 114 13.61 -1.39 21.10
C THR A 114 14.72 -1.12 20.08
N ASN A 115 14.49 -0.18 19.15
CA ASN A 115 15.45 0.21 18.12
C ASN A 115 16.26 1.44 18.58
N GLU A 116 17.54 1.49 18.20
CA GLU A 116 18.38 2.69 18.41
C GLU A 116 17.78 3.92 17.71
N ASN A 117 17.20 3.72 16.52
CA ASN A 117 16.41 4.71 15.84
C ASN A 117 14.92 4.40 16.03
N VAL A 118 14.30 5.10 16.98
CA VAL A 118 12.90 4.94 17.36
C VAL A 118 11.92 5.15 16.19
N TYR A 119 12.33 5.89 15.15
CA TYR A 119 11.54 6.15 13.95
C TYR A 119 11.99 5.34 12.72
N ALA A 120 12.75 4.25 12.91
CA ALA A 120 13.30 3.49 11.80
C ALA A 120 12.22 2.89 10.87
N VAL A 121 11.07 2.46 11.41
CA VAL A 121 9.93 2.01 10.58
C VAL A 121 9.39 3.15 9.73
N GLU A 122 9.15 4.32 10.35
CA GLU A 122 8.61 5.49 9.65
C GLU A 122 9.53 5.96 8.52
N GLN A 123 10.85 5.99 8.75
CA GLN A 123 11.81 6.35 7.71
C GLN A 123 11.78 5.37 6.52
N LYS A 124 11.61 4.06 6.79
CA LYS A 124 11.50 3.03 5.74
C LYS A 124 10.18 3.16 4.98
N LEU A 125 9.08 3.44 5.68
CA LEU A 125 7.78 3.71 5.08
C LEU A 125 7.84 4.94 4.17
N SER A 126 8.39 6.06 4.64
CA SER A 126 8.54 7.30 3.86
C SER A 126 9.30 7.05 2.55
N LYS A 127 10.38 6.27 2.57
CA LYS A 127 11.13 5.88 1.35
C LYS A 127 10.29 5.07 0.37
N LEU A 128 9.52 4.09 0.87
CA LEU A 128 8.63 3.28 0.04
C LEU A 128 7.49 4.12 -0.54
N GLU A 129 6.90 4.99 0.27
CA GLU A 129 5.82 5.90 -0.12
C GLU A 129 6.28 6.91 -1.16
N GLY A 130 7.47 7.50 -1.00
CA GLY A 130 8.08 8.38 -2.00
C GLY A 130 8.29 7.68 -3.34
N SER A 131 8.81 6.45 -3.30
CA SER A 131 9.00 5.63 -4.51
C SER A 131 7.68 5.28 -5.20
N ALA A 132 6.66 4.88 -4.43
CA ALA A 132 5.33 4.59 -4.95
C ALA A 132 4.63 5.85 -5.50
N CYS A 133 4.81 7.00 -4.84
CA CYS A 133 4.27 8.29 -5.28
C CYS A 133 4.75 8.64 -6.69
N VAL A 134 6.03 8.45 -7.00
CA VAL A 134 6.58 8.66 -8.36
C VAL A 134 5.87 7.79 -9.39
N ILE A 135 5.68 6.50 -9.09
CA ILE A 135 4.99 5.56 -9.99
C ILE A 135 3.52 5.97 -10.20
N ILE A 136 2.82 6.34 -9.13
CA ILE A 136 1.40 6.71 -9.17
C ILE A 136 1.21 8.06 -9.89
N ARG A 137 2.07 9.05 -9.64
CA ARG A 137 2.10 10.31 -10.42
C ARG A 137 2.37 10.04 -11.90
N ARG A 138 3.23 9.06 -12.23
CA ARG A 138 3.42 8.61 -13.62
C ARG A 138 2.15 8.02 -14.23
N ILE A 139 1.41 7.19 -13.50
CA ILE A 139 0.11 6.66 -13.96
C ILE A 139 -0.86 7.81 -14.27
N HIS A 140 -0.98 8.77 -13.37
CA HIS A 140 -1.84 9.94 -13.54
C HIS A 140 -1.44 10.80 -14.74
N SER A 141 -0.16 11.13 -14.87
CA SER A 141 0.33 11.94 -16.00
C SER A 141 0.15 11.24 -17.36
N GLN A 142 0.24 9.91 -17.44
CA GLN A 142 -0.11 9.17 -18.66
C GLN A 142 -1.60 9.32 -18.99
N LEU A 143 -2.46 9.18 -17.98
CA LEU A 143 -3.90 9.37 -18.15
C LEU A 143 -4.25 10.79 -18.62
N ASP A 144 -3.62 11.81 -18.05
CA ASP A 144 -3.85 13.22 -18.41
C ASP A 144 -3.40 13.54 -19.84
N ARG A 145 -2.38 12.82 -20.34
CA ARG A 145 -1.93 12.88 -21.74
C ARG A 145 -2.82 12.08 -22.70
N GLY A 146 -3.87 11.43 -22.21
CA GLY A 146 -4.72 10.55 -23.01
C GLY A 146 -4.07 9.20 -23.36
N CYS A 147 -2.99 8.83 -22.68
CA CYS A 147 -2.32 7.54 -22.84
C CYS A 147 -2.98 6.51 -21.90
N TYR A 148 -3.52 5.43 -22.47
CA TYR A 148 -4.25 4.39 -21.72
C TYR A 148 -3.37 3.19 -21.32
N HIS A 149 -2.09 3.44 -21.06
CA HIS A 149 -1.18 2.45 -20.50
C HIS A 149 -0.02 3.11 -19.78
N VAL A 150 0.67 2.32 -18.95
CA VAL A 150 1.96 2.68 -18.37
C VAL A 150 2.90 1.49 -18.52
N ASP A 151 4.14 1.77 -18.89
CA ASP A 151 5.22 0.78 -18.89
C ASP A 151 5.96 0.90 -17.54
N LEU A 152 6.07 -0.22 -16.81
CA LEU A 152 6.77 -0.31 -15.54
C LEU A 152 7.94 -1.30 -15.69
N THR A 153 9.09 -0.97 -15.14
CA THR A 153 10.14 -1.98 -14.94
C THR A 153 9.69 -3.04 -13.93
N PRO A 154 10.28 -4.25 -13.91
CA PRO A 154 9.94 -5.27 -12.91
C PRO A 154 10.14 -4.77 -11.48
N THR A 155 11.20 -3.98 -11.23
CA THR A 155 11.49 -3.38 -9.93
C THR A 155 10.45 -2.35 -9.51
N GLU A 156 9.96 -1.51 -10.44
CA GLU A 156 8.88 -0.56 -10.15
C GLU A 156 7.58 -1.29 -9.85
N LEU A 157 7.26 -2.35 -10.61
CA LEU A 157 6.07 -3.15 -10.32
C LEU A 157 6.16 -3.82 -8.94
N ASP A 158 7.31 -4.38 -8.60
CA ASP A 158 7.58 -4.98 -7.30
C ASP A 158 7.48 -3.94 -6.16
N THR A 159 7.96 -2.72 -6.38
CA THR A 159 7.81 -1.59 -5.45
C THR A 159 6.35 -1.21 -5.24
N LEU A 160 5.59 -1.11 -6.33
CA LEU A 160 4.15 -0.80 -6.29
C LEU A 160 3.38 -1.90 -5.57
N LYS A 161 3.65 -3.18 -5.87
CA LYS A 161 3.03 -4.32 -5.17
C LYS A 161 3.34 -4.30 -3.68
N ARG A 162 4.60 -4.07 -3.29
CA ARG A 162 5.01 -3.95 -1.89
C ARG A 162 4.29 -2.81 -1.19
N PHE A 163 4.24 -1.63 -1.82
CA PHE A 163 3.51 -0.48 -1.28
C PHE A 163 2.04 -0.84 -1.02
N LEU A 164 1.33 -1.36 -2.03
CA LEU A 164 -0.09 -1.72 -1.89
C LEU A 164 -0.32 -2.82 -0.85
N PHE A 165 0.57 -3.82 -0.78
CA PHE A 165 0.52 -4.85 0.25
C PHE A 165 0.69 -4.25 1.65
N ILE A 166 1.67 -3.38 1.85
CA ILE A 166 1.91 -2.73 3.14
C ILE A 166 0.75 -1.80 3.51
N MET A 167 0.14 -1.10 2.55
CA MET A 167 -1.08 -0.33 2.81
C MET A 167 -2.21 -1.22 3.30
N PHE A 168 -2.44 -2.36 2.63
CA PHE A 168 -3.42 -3.35 3.08
C PHE A 168 -3.08 -3.89 4.47
N PHE A 169 -1.82 -4.25 4.73
CA PHE A 169 -1.36 -4.78 6.01
C PHE A 169 -1.51 -3.75 7.16
N ARG A 170 -1.34 -2.46 6.87
CA ARG A 170 -1.57 -1.37 7.82
C ARG A 170 -3.05 -1.05 8.03
N THR A 171 -3.90 -1.31 7.02
CA THR A 171 -5.33 -0.96 7.00
C THR A 171 -6.22 -2.04 7.60
N HIS A 172 -6.00 -3.31 7.22
CA HIS A 172 -6.85 -4.44 7.57
C HIS A 172 -6.86 -4.75 9.08
N THR A 173 -5.87 -4.24 9.79
CA THR A 173 -5.63 -4.43 11.21
C THR A 173 -4.97 -3.18 11.75
N SER A 174 -5.50 -1.99 11.42
CA SER A 174 -5.00 -0.76 12.05
C SER A 174 -4.86 -1.02 13.56
N SER A 175 -3.73 -0.58 14.13
CA SER A 175 -3.22 -0.76 15.51
C SER A 175 -4.20 -1.25 16.59
N PHE A 176 -5.47 -0.83 16.55
CA PHE A 176 -6.59 -1.30 17.34
C PHE A 176 -6.68 -2.82 17.54
N CYS A 177 -6.55 -3.67 16.51
CA CYS A 177 -6.63 -5.13 16.76
C CYS A 177 -5.41 -5.63 17.55
N TYR A 178 -4.23 -5.06 17.32
CA TYR A 178 -3.02 -5.38 18.09
C TYR A 178 -3.05 -4.79 19.51
N ASN A 179 -3.88 -3.77 19.73
CA ASN A 179 -4.19 -3.19 21.03
C ASN A 179 -5.41 -3.86 21.72
N SER A 180 -6.18 -4.67 20.99
CA SER A 180 -7.40 -5.35 21.45
C SER A 180 -7.36 -6.83 21.03
N PRO A 181 -6.74 -7.71 21.85
CA PRO A 181 -6.60 -9.13 21.55
C PRO A 181 -7.93 -9.90 21.45
N HIS A 182 -9.06 -9.25 21.75
CA HIS A 182 -10.40 -9.82 21.66
C HIS A 182 -11.14 -9.45 20.36
N ASP A 183 -10.46 -8.79 19.42
CA ASP A 183 -11.07 -8.47 18.13
C ASP A 183 -11.37 -9.77 17.33
N PRO A 184 -12.63 -10.02 16.96
CA PRO A 184 -13.01 -11.22 16.20
C PRO A 184 -12.35 -11.29 14.83
N GLU A 185 -11.92 -10.17 14.24
CA GLU A 185 -11.27 -10.14 12.92
C GLU A 185 -9.90 -10.82 12.95
N ILE A 186 -9.16 -10.74 14.06
CA ILE A 186 -7.84 -11.37 14.21
C ILE A 186 -7.90 -12.74 14.89
N ALA A 187 -9.05 -13.17 15.38
CA ALA A 187 -9.17 -14.41 16.17
C ALA A 187 -8.58 -15.63 15.46
N ASN A 188 -8.72 -15.70 14.13
CA ASN A 188 -8.19 -16.79 13.31
C ASN A 188 -6.66 -16.78 13.18
N ILE A 189 -6.01 -15.61 13.25
CA ILE A 189 -4.56 -15.46 13.10
C ILE A 189 -3.84 -15.27 14.43
N LEU A 190 -4.58 -15.06 15.52
CA LEU A 190 -4.01 -14.82 16.85
C LEU A 190 -3.09 -15.96 17.35
N PRO A 191 -3.43 -17.26 17.17
CA PRO A 191 -2.52 -18.35 17.55
C PRO A 191 -1.18 -18.27 16.83
N TRP A 192 -1.19 -17.85 15.57
CA TRP A 192 0.02 -17.64 14.78
C TRP A 192 0.86 -16.49 15.32
N LEU A 193 0.24 -15.33 15.53
CA LEU A 193 0.91 -14.14 16.05
C LEU A 193 1.55 -14.42 17.41
N GLU A 194 0.84 -15.14 18.28
CA GLU A 194 1.34 -15.50 19.61
C GLU A 194 2.52 -16.47 19.53
N ASN A 195 2.48 -17.45 18.62
CA ASN A 195 3.61 -18.32 18.35
C ASN A 195 4.83 -17.55 17.81
N LEU A 196 4.61 -16.65 16.84
CA LEU A 196 5.67 -15.81 16.29
C LEU A 196 6.30 -14.93 17.37
N ARG A 197 5.46 -14.31 18.22
CA ARG A 197 5.87 -13.51 19.37
C ARG A 197 6.79 -14.31 20.30
N GLN A 198 6.38 -15.51 20.69
CA GLN A 198 7.16 -16.38 21.58
C GLN A 198 8.50 -16.79 20.94
N ARG A 199 8.50 -17.19 19.66
CA ARG A 199 9.70 -17.62 18.94
C ARG A 199 10.73 -16.49 18.79
N LYS A 200 10.27 -15.30 18.41
CA LYS A 200 11.11 -14.11 18.24
C LYS A 200 11.39 -13.38 19.55
N ARG A 201 10.85 -13.88 20.67
CA ARG A 201 10.99 -13.31 22.02
C ARG A 201 10.54 -11.84 22.08
N LEU A 202 9.45 -11.53 21.38
CA LEU A 202 8.91 -10.18 21.31
C LEU A 202 8.04 -9.88 22.54
N PRO A 203 8.14 -8.68 23.13
CA PRO A 203 7.45 -8.36 24.38
C PRO A 203 5.92 -8.42 24.23
N SER A 204 5.41 -7.87 23.12
CA SER A 204 3.98 -7.72 22.89
C SER A 204 3.55 -8.10 21.46
N ILE A 205 2.24 -8.16 21.26
CA ILE A 205 1.61 -8.36 19.96
C ILE A 205 1.85 -7.14 19.05
N ARG A 206 1.93 -5.92 19.61
CA ARG A 206 2.37 -4.71 18.89
C ARG A 206 3.81 -4.86 18.36
N ASP A 207 4.74 -5.35 19.16
CA ASP A 207 6.13 -5.57 18.73
C ASP A 207 6.21 -6.64 17.63
N THR A 208 5.31 -7.63 17.66
CA THR A 208 5.16 -8.63 16.59
C THR A 208 4.72 -8.00 15.28
N TRP A 209 3.79 -7.04 15.33
CA TRP A 209 3.38 -6.29 14.15
C TRP A 209 4.50 -5.39 13.60
N LEU A 210 5.23 -4.67 14.46
CA LEU A 210 6.39 -3.86 14.05
C LEU A 210 7.48 -4.74 13.42
N TYR A 211 7.75 -5.91 14.00
CA TYR A 211 8.67 -6.89 13.42
C TYR A 211 8.25 -7.32 12.01
N LEU A 212 6.95 -7.61 11.79
CA LEU A 212 6.43 -7.97 10.47
C LEU A 212 6.56 -6.80 9.47
N LEU A 213 6.33 -5.56 9.90
CA LEU A 213 6.58 -4.38 9.06
C LEU A 213 8.05 -4.29 8.63
N TYR A 214 8.99 -4.45 9.57
CA TYR A 214 10.41 -4.50 9.25
C TYR A 214 10.72 -5.60 8.24
N PHE A 215 10.20 -6.80 8.47
CA PHE A 215 10.38 -7.93 7.56
C PHE A 215 9.94 -7.54 6.13
N TYR A 216 8.72 -7.03 5.93
CA TYR A 216 8.24 -6.68 4.59
C TYR A 216 8.95 -5.49 3.94
N LEU A 217 9.46 -4.55 4.75
CA LEU A 217 10.20 -3.39 4.27
C LEU A 217 11.62 -3.75 3.83
N ASP A 218 12.30 -4.62 4.58
CA ASP A 218 13.72 -4.92 4.38
C ASP A 218 13.99 -6.17 3.56
N ALA A 219 13.09 -7.15 3.59
CA ALA A 219 13.25 -8.39 2.84
C ALA A 219 13.40 -8.14 1.35
N PRO A 220 14.45 -8.66 0.68
CA PRO A 220 14.50 -8.62 -0.77
C PRO A 220 13.32 -9.41 -1.37
N ILE A 221 12.56 -8.82 -2.30
CA ILE A 221 11.37 -9.49 -2.89
C ILE A 221 11.76 -10.79 -3.58
N ALA A 222 12.92 -10.83 -4.25
CA ALA A 222 13.44 -12.06 -4.85
C ALA A 222 13.66 -13.18 -3.83
N SER A 223 14.09 -12.84 -2.61
CA SER A 223 14.25 -13.83 -1.52
C SER A 223 12.92 -14.33 -1.00
N ILE A 224 11.92 -13.45 -0.84
CA ILE A 224 10.55 -13.85 -0.49
C ILE A 224 10.00 -14.81 -1.55
N LYS A 225 10.08 -14.45 -2.84
CA LYS A 225 9.60 -15.26 -3.96
C LYS A 225 10.24 -16.66 -3.98
N LYS A 226 11.56 -16.72 -3.90
CA LYS A 226 12.31 -17.99 -3.87
C LYS A 226 11.93 -18.85 -2.66
N CYS A 227 11.76 -18.23 -1.49
CA CYS A 227 11.37 -18.95 -0.28
C CYS A 227 9.94 -19.50 -0.39
N SER A 228 8.98 -18.73 -0.90
CA SER A 228 7.62 -19.20 -1.14
C SER A 228 7.55 -20.35 -2.15
N GLU A 229 8.34 -20.30 -3.23
CA GLU A 229 8.42 -21.39 -4.21
C GLU A 229 8.87 -22.69 -3.56
N ALA A 230 9.94 -22.64 -2.76
CA ALA A 230 10.44 -23.81 -2.04
C ALA A 230 9.39 -24.39 -1.06
N ILE A 231 8.63 -23.52 -0.39
CA ILE A 231 7.52 -23.95 0.50
C ILE A 231 6.40 -24.61 -0.31
N TYR A 232 6.07 -24.07 -1.48
CA TYR A 232 5.03 -24.62 -2.34
C TYR A 232 5.44 -25.97 -2.89
N ASP A 233 6.66 -26.12 -3.37
CA ASP A 233 7.19 -27.39 -3.84
C ASP A 233 7.13 -28.45 -2.74
N PHE A 234 7.53 -28.07 -1.52
CA PHE A 234 7.45 -28.94 -0.35
C PHE A 234 6.02 -29.39 -0.01
N LEU A 235 5.04 -28.50 -0.20
CA LEU A 235 3.62 -28.78 0.09
C LEU A 235 2.86 -29.38 -1.09
N GLY A 236 3.52 -29.65 -2.21
CA GLY A 236 2.87 -30.20 -3.42
C GLY A 236 2.06 -29.16 -4.20
N GLY A 237 2.50 -27.91 -4.19
CA GLY A 237 1.97 -26.81 -4.99
C GLY A 237 1.17 -25.78 -4.19
N VAL A 238 0.97 -24.61 -4.80
CA VAL A 238 0.24 -23.48 -4.19
C VAL A 238 -1.21 -23.81 -3.85
N ASP A 239 -1.85 -24.71 -4.60
CA ASP A 239 -3.22 -25.16 -4.34
C ASP A 239 -3.35 -25.93 -3.03
N ASN A 240 -2.33 -26.72 -2.66
CA ASN A 240 -2.30 -27.38 -1.37
C ASN A 240 -2.08 -26.40 -0.23
N VAL A 241 -1.24 -25.38 -0.43
CA VAL A 241 -1.03 -24.34 0.58
C VAL A 241 -2.33 -23.59 0.86
N VAL A 242 -3.02 -23.14 -0.19
CA VAL A 242 -4.27 -22.38 -0.05
C VAL A 242 -5.36 -23.23 0.60
N ARG A 243 -5.53 -24.50 0.17
CA ARG A 243 -6.54 -25.40 0.75
C ARG A 243 -6.29 -25.72 2.22
N ASN A 244 -5.02 -25.78 2.62
CA ASN A 244 -4.63 -26.11 3.99
C ASN A 244 -4.29 -24.90 4.84
N LEU A 245 -4.38 -23.67 4.33
CA LEU A 245 -3.87 -22.49 5.01
C LEU A 245 -4.49 -22.31 6.40
N GLN A 246 -5.80 -22.50 6.54
CA GLN A 246 -6.47 -22.45 7.83
C GLN A 246 -5.93 -23.50 8.81
N LYS A 247 -5.68 -24.73 8.33
CA LYS A 247 -5.09 -25.79 9.14
C LYS A 247 -3.65 -25.45 9.53
N LEU A 248 -2.88 -24.89 8.61
CA LEU A 248 -1.49 -24.45 8.86
C LEU A 248 -1.44 -23.37 9.94
N ILE A 249 -2.36 -22.39 9.89
CA ILE A 249 -2.47 -21.32 10.89
C ILE A 249 -2.90 -21.89 12.26
N THR A 250 -3.90 -22.76 12.28
CA THR A 250 -4.52 -23.24 13.54
C THR A 250 -3.73 -24.36 14.23
N GLN A 251 -3.00 -25.19 13.50
CA GLN A 251 -2.34 -26.38 14.05
C GLN A 251 -0.91 -26.14 14.53
N ASN A 252 -0.42 -24.89 14.52
CA ASN A 252 0.97 -24.55 14.87
C ASN A 252 2.01 -25.44 14.17
N GLY A 253 1.77 -25.80 12.91
CA GLY A 253 2.68 -26.66 12.14
C GLY A 253 4.04 -25.98 11.89
N PRO A 254 5.09 -26.72 11.52
CA PRO A 254 6.42 -26.16 11.23
C PRO A 254 6.41 -25.09 10.11
N LEU A 255 5.39 -25.09 9.26
CA LEU A 255 5.20 -24.10 8.19
C LEU A 255 4.71 -22.74 8.68
N LEU A 256 4.27 -22.67 9.93
CA LEU A 256 3.93 -21.43 10.61
C LEU A 256 5.16 -20.51 10.75
N GLU A 257 6.36 -21.09 10.67
CA GLU A 257 7.62 -20.37 10.77
C GLU A 257 7.92 -19.48 9.57
N THR A 258 7.21 -19.67 8.46
CA THR A 258 7.41 -18.94 7.21
C THR A 258 6.13 -18.25 6.73
N PHE A 259 5.14 -18.09 7.61
CA PHE A 259 3.82 -17.58 7.20
C PHE A 259 3.90 -16.16 6.63
N GLU A 260 4.80 -15.31 7.13
CA GLU A 260 5.04 -13.97 6.59
C GLU A 260 5.43 -14.00 5.09
N VAL A 261 6.27 -14.96 4.68
CA VAL A 261 6.65 -15.17 3.28
C VAL A 261 5.44 -15.59 2.45
N ILE A 262 4.69 -16.58 2.96
CA ILE A 262 3.50 -17.11 2.27
C ILE A 262 2.44 -16.02 2.12
N ALA A 263 2.19 -15.25 3.18
CA ALA A 263 1.21 -14.17 3.18
C ALA A 263 1.55 -13.12 2.12
N TYR A 264 2.79 -12.61 2.10
CA TYR A 264 3.22 -11.67 1.07
C TYR A 264 3.07 -12.24 -0.34
N HIS A 265 3.56 -13.47 -0.56
CA HIS A 265 3.52 -14.09 -1.89
C HIS A 265 2.08 -14.33 -2.36
N LEU A 266 1.20 -14.85 -1.50
CA LEU A 266 -0.21 -15.04 -1.82
C LEU A 266 -0.88 -13.71 -2.20
N GLN A 267 -0.55 -12.60 -1.53
CA GLN A 267 -1.18 -11.31 -1.84
C GLN A 267 -0.61 -10.57 -3.05
N THR A 268 0.64 -10.81 -3.42
CA THR A 268 1.33 -10.01 -4.45
C THR A 268 1.59 -10.79 -5.73
N GLU A 269 1.79 -12.10 -5.65
CA GLU A 269 2.20 -12.93 -6.79
C GLU A 269 1.09 -13.85 -7.30
N MET A 270 0.05 -14.13 -6.51
CA MET A 270 -1.13 -14.83 -7.02
C MET A 270 -2.08 -13.93 -7.80
N TYR A 271 -1.74 -12.63 -7.92
CA TYR A 271 -2.59 -11.65 -8.55
C TYR A 271 -1.89 -10.97 -9.74
N CYS A 272 -2.68 -10.66 -10.76
CA CYS A 272 -2.32 -9.83 -11.89
C CYS A 272 -2.82 -8.40 -11.66
N PRO A 273 -1.94 -7.40 -11.60
CA PRO A 273 -2.34 -6.01 -11.44
C PRO A 273 -2.99 -5.48 -12.72
N SER A 274 -4.02 -4.66 -12.57
CA SER A 274 -4.69 -3.91 -13.62
C SER A 274 -5.03 -2.51 -13.11
N ILE A 275 -5.06 -1.53 -14.00
CA ILE A 275 -5.38 -0.14 -13.65
C ILE A 275 -6.79 0.15 -14.17
N TRP A 276 -7.68 0.52 -13.28
CA TRP A 276 -9.05 0.89 -13.60
C TRP A 276 -9.22 2.39 -13.49
N ILE A 277 -9.94 2.97 -14.46
CA ILE A 277 -10.26 4.39 -14.49
C ILE A 277 -11.77 4.54 -14.29
N ALA A 278 -12.17 5.37 -13.34
CA ALA A 278 -13.58 5.70 -13.11
C ALA A 278 -14.21 6.30 -14.38
N ASP A 279 -15.49 6.01 -14.62
CA ASP A 279 -16.29 6.66 -15.67
C ASP A 279 -16.12 8.20 -15.60
N ARG A 280 -16.12 8.87 -16.76
CA ARG A 280 -15.82 10.31 -16.86
C ARG A 280 -16.69 11.20 -15.97
N ASN A 281 -17.90 10.73 -15.62
CA ASN A 281 -18.86 11.48 -14.80
C ASN A 281 -18.95 10.96 -13.35
N TYR A 282 -18.07 10.04 -12.96
CA TYR A 282 -18.02 9.42 -11.65
C TYR A 282 -16.61 9.52 -11.06
N GLU A 283 -16.56 9.25 -9.77
CA GLU A 283 -15.30 9.07 -9.06
C GLU A 283 -15.33 7.76 -8.30
N PHE A 284 -14.14 7.23 -7.99
CA PHE A 284 -13.98 6.26 -6.94
C PHE A 284 -14.05 6.94 -5.56
N VAL A 285 -14.72 6.29 -4.62
CA VAL A 285 -14.80 6.71 -3.22
C VAL A 285 -13.68 6.04 -2.43
N LEU A 286 -13.06 6.79 -1.52
CA LEU A 286 -12.04 6.25 -0.60
C LEU A 286 -12.63 6.10 0.80
N GLY A 287 -12.91 4.88 1.23
CA GLY A 287 -13.18 4.57 2.64
C GLY A 287 -11.90 4.48 3.47
N HIS A 288 -12.02 4.67 4.79
CA HIS A 288 -10.90 4.51 5.73
C HIS A 288 -10.21 3.14 5.64
N ASN A 289 -10.93 2.11 5.19
CA ASN A 289 -10.43 0.75 5.01
C ASN A 289 -10.23 0.33 3.53
N SER A 290 -10.09 1.29 2.61
CA SER A 290 -10.13 1.00 1.16
C SER A 290 -8.88 0.37 0.53
N PHE A 291 -7.82 0.13 1.29
CA PHE A 291 -6.62 -0.51 0.75
C PHE A 291 -6.71 -2.02 0.90
N GLY A 292 -6.90 -2.71 -0.23
CA GLY A 292 -7.01 -4.16 -0.29
C GLY A 292 -8.41 -4.67 0.04
N LEU A 293 -9.45 -3.88 -0.28
CA LEU A 293 -10.82 -4.37 -0.31
C LEU A 293 -10.90 -5.57 -1.23
N PHE A 294 -11.75 -6.53 -0.89
CA PHE A 294 -11.84 -7.75 -1.65
C PHE A 294 -13.26 -8.00 -2.17
N ASP A 295 -13.35 -8.63 -3.33
CA ASP A 295 -14.60 -9.08 -3.93
C ASP A 295 -14.51 -10.56 -4.34
N GLY A 296 -15.63 -11.27 -4.26
CA GLY A 296 -15.76 -12.69 -4.58
C GLY A 296 -15.89 -13.64 -3.37
N PRO A 297 -16.16 -14.93 -3.63
CA PRO A 297 -16.34 -15.93 -2.57
C PRO A 297 -15.05 -16.15 -1.79
N ASP A 298 -15.18 -16.18 -0.46
CA ASP A 298 -14.11 -16.51 0.49
C ASP A 298 -13.85 -18.02 0.49
N VAL A 299 -13.28 -18.56 -0.61
CA VAL A 299 -12.81 -19.96 -0.63
C VAL A 299 -11.43 -19.99 0.03
N GLY A 300 -11.42 -19.83 1.36
CA GLY A 300 -10.22 -19.48 2.12
C GLY A 300 -9.69 -18.09 1.76
N THR A 301 -8.43 -17.78 2.05
CA THR A 301 -7.87 -16.41 1.94
C THR A 301 -7.73 -15.83 0.51
N LEU A 302 -8.18 -16.54 -0.53
CA LEU A 302 -8.02 -16.12 -1.91
C LEU A 302 -9.32 -15.55 -2.47
N THR A 303 -9.31 -14.25 -2.64
CA THR A 303 -10.42 -13.49 -3.24
C THR A 303 -10.21 -13.35 -4.74
N VAL A 304 -11.28 -13.06 -5.48
CA VAL A 304 -11.19 -12.87 -6.93
C VAL A 304 -10.44 -11.58 -7.24
N HIS A 305 -10.84 -10.50 -6.57
CA HIS A 305 -10.25 -9.18 -6.73
C HIS A 305 -9.73 -8.64 -5.41
N ARG A 306 -8.66 -7.84 -5.51
CA ARG A 306 -8.20 -6.92 -4.48
C ARG A 306 -8.16 -5.53 -5.06
N LEU A 307 -8.87 -4.60 -4.45
CA LEU A 307 -9.08 -3.25 -4.92
C LEU A 307 -8.30 -2.27 -4.04
N TYR A 308 -7.62 -1.33 -4.70
CA TYR A 308 -6.88 -0.25 -4.08
C TYR A 308 -7.26 1.07 -4.75
N VAL A 309 -8.08 1.87 -4.08
CA VAL A 309 -8.47 3.20 -4.57
C VAL A 309 -7.33 4.19 -4.32
N LEU A 310 -6.74 4.74 -5.38
CA LEU A 310 -5.59 5.65 -5.28
C LEU A 310 -5.99 7.11 -5.42
N SER A 311 -7.04 7.38 -6.18
CA SER A 311 -7.56 8.72 -6.45
C SER A 311 -9.03 8.65 -6.89
N PRO A 312 -9.72 9.79 -7.02
CA PRO A 312 -11.06 9.84 -7.59
C PRO A 312 -11.16 9.19 -8.98
N ARG A 313 -10.06 9.15 -9.75
CA ARG A 313 -10.07 8.64 -11.12
C ARG A 313 -9.42 7.28 -11.29
N VAL A 314 -8.52 6.88 -10.38
CA VAL A 314 -7.67 5.70 -10.57
C VAL A 314 -7.80 4.73 -9.40
N ALA A 315 -8.05 3.48 -9.73
CA ALA A 315 -7.92 2.36 -8.81
C ALA A 315 -6.98 1.31 -9.41
N ILE A 316 -6.24 0.62 -8.56
CA ILE A 316 -5.50 -0.58 -8.95
C ILE A 316 -6.29 -1.80 -8.48
N VAL A 317 -6.48 -2.74 -9.40
CA VAL A 317 -7.15 -4.01 -9.14
C VAL A 317 -6.20 -5.16 -9.39
N PHE A 318 -5.98 -5.95 -8.36
CA PHE A 318 -5.27 -7.20 -8.40
C PHE A 318 -6.30 -8.30 -8.63
N ARG A 319 -6.28 -8.91 -9.81
CA ARG A 319 -7.15 -10.04 -10.17
C ARG A 319 -6.40 -11.35 -9.97
N ASN A 320 -6.98 -12.28 -9.22
CA ASN A 320 -6.33 -13.54 -8.93
C ASN A 320 -6.14 -14.37 -10.21
N LYS A 321 -4.93 -14.89 -10.39
CA LYS A 321 -4.49 -15.64 -11.57
C LYS A 321 -5.35 -16.88 -11.83
N ARG A 322 -5.92 -17.49 -10.77
CA ARG A 322 -6.83 -18.64 -10.91
C ARG A 322 -8.11 -18.30 -11.64
N TYR A 323 -8.56 -17.05 -11.60
CA TYR A 323 -9.77 -16.59 -12.29
C TYR A 323 -9.44 -15.78 -13.55
N ALA A 324 -8.23 -15.92 -14.10
CA ALA A 324 -7.88 -15.33 -15.38
C ALA A 324 -8.78 -15.88 -16.50
N GLU A 325 -8.97 -15.11 -17.57
CA GLU A 325 -9.81 -15.54 -18.69
C GLU A 325 -9.34 -16.88 -19.27
N GLY A 326 -10.27 -17.82 -19.44
CA GLY A 326 -9.99 -19.17 -19.91
C GLY A 326 -9.58 -20.17 -18.82
N SER A 327 -9.53 -19.75 -17.56
CA SER A 327 -9.34 -20.68 -16.44
C SER A 327 -10.59 -21.54 -16.20
N PRO A 328 -10.45 -22.82 -15.81
CA PRO A 328 -11.58 -23.69 -15.45
C PRO A 328 -12.40 -23.11 -14.29
N ASP A 329 -11.73 -22.42 -13.36
CA ASP A 329 -12.33 -21.83 -12.17
C ASP A 329 -13.14 -20.56 -12.49
N GLN A 330 -13.05 -20.01 -13.70
CA GLN A 330 -13.87 -18.87 -14.12
C GLN A 330 -15.37 -19.18 -14.03
N CYS A 331 -15.78 -20.44 -14.28
CA CYS A 331 -17.16 -20.88 -14.17
C CYS A 331 -17.64 -21.03 -12.72
N LEU A 332 -16.72 -21.19 -11.76
CA LEU A 332 -17.04 -21.33 -10.34
C LEU A 332 -17.27 -19.98 -9.66
N ALA A 333 -16.89 -18.89 -10.33
CA ALA A 333 -17.06 -17.56 -9.80
C ALA A 333 -18.55 -17.18 -9.82
N ARG A 334 -19.10 -16.81 -8.65
CA ARG A 334 -20.54 -16.54 -8.47
C ARG A 334 -21.01 -15.45 -9.45
N PRO A 335 -22.15 -15.64 -10.15
CA PRO A 335 -22.68 -14.64 -11.09
C PRO A 335 -23.03 -13.30 -10.44
N ASP A 336 -23.13 -13.27 -9.12
CA ASP A 336 -23.49 -12.11 -8.30
C ASP A 336 -22.30 -11.20 -7.93
N CYS A 337 -21.06 -11.60 -8.26
CA CYS A 337 -19.88 -10.77 -8.03
C CYS A 337 -19.78 -9.72 -9.14
N PRO A 338 -20.15 -8.45 -8.90
CA PRO A 338 -20.37 -7.47 -9.96
C PRO A 338 -19.07 -7.18 -10.72
N LEU A 339 -17.93 -7.26 -10.03
CA LEU A 339 -16.63 -6.96 -10.60
C LEU A 339 -16.07 -8.09 -11.47
N LEU A 340 -16.59 -9.33 -11.38
CA LEU A 340 -16.19 -10.42 -12.29
C LEU A 340 -16.47 -10.11 -13.76
N ARG A 341 -17.49 -9.30 -14.03
CA ARG A 341 -17.86 -8.92 -15.39
C ARG A 341 -16.92 -7.89 -15.98
N VAL A 342 -16.13 -7.21 -15.15
CA VAL A 342 -15.12 -6.25 -15.60
C VAL A 342 -13.95 -7.04 -16.17
N GLN A 343 -13.84 -7.07 -17.50
CA GLN A 343 -12.69 -7.65 -18.16
C GLN A 343 -11.42 -6.85 -17.80
N SER A 344 -10.59 -7.44 -16.95
CA SER A 344 -9.25 -6.95 -16.68
C SER A 344 -8.28 -7.46 -17.75
N TYR A 345 -7.55 -6.54 -18.37
CA TYR A 345 -6.44 -6.91 -19.23
C TYR A 345 -5.34 -7.56 -18.41
N LEU A 346 -4.88 -8.73 -18.86
CA LEU A 346 -3.65 -9.32 -18.33
C LEU A 346 -2.46 -8.41 -18.69
N PRO A 347 -1.48 -8.25 -17.77
CA PRO A 347 -0.23 -7.57 -18.09
C PRO A 347 0.40 -8.19 -19.33
N ILE A 348 0.82 -7.34 -20.27
CA ILE A 348 1.52 -7.80 -21.46
C ILE A 348 3.01 -7.59 -21.22
N THR A 349 3.76 -8.69 -21.16
CA THR A 349 5.22 -8.64 -21.23
C THR A 349 5.62 -8.35 -22.66
N SER A 350 6.29 -7.22 -22.90
CA SER A 350 6.83 -6.92 -24.22
C SER A 350 7.98 -7.87 -24.53
N SER A 351 7.95 -8.57 -25.66
CA SER A 351 9.02 -9.50 -26.04
C SER A 351 10.37 -8.83 -26.32
N ARG A 352 10.39 -7.49 -26.45
CA ARG A 352 11.59 -6.71 -26.78
C ARG A 352 12.08 -5.81 -25.65
N HIS A 353 11.28 -5.61 -24.61
CA HIS A 353 11.61 -4.73 -23.50
C HIS A 353 11.40 -5.47 -22.19
N THR A 354 12.33 -5.32 -21.26
CA THR A 354 12.22 -5.81 -19.87
C THR A 354 11.03 -5.23 -19.12
N ASP A 355 10.30 -4.30 -19.72
CA ASP A 355 9.22 -3.55 -19.12
C ASP A 355 7.88 -4.29 -19.26
N ILE A 356 7.09 -4.15 -18.20
CA ILE A 356 5.75 -4.71 -18.05
C ILE A 356 4.75 -3.62 -18.37
N ARG A 357 3.97 -3.82 -19.43
CA ARG A 357 2.92 -2.88 -19.83
C ARG A 357 1.63 -3.15 -19.08
N LEU A 358 1.19 -2.18 -18.29
CA LEU A 358 -0.13 -2.19 -17.66
C LEU A 358 -1.10 -1.32 -18.46
N LYS A 359 -2.14 -1.96 -19.02
CA LYS A 359 -3.21 -1.25 -19.74
C LYS A 359 -4.21 -0.65 -18.77
N PHE A 360 -4.74 0.50 -19.11
CA PHE A 360 -5.81 1.14 -18.36
C PHE A 360 -7.16 0.65 -18.89
N LYS A 361 -8.05 0.27 -17.98
CA LYS A 361 -9.44 -0.07 -18.29
C LYS A 361 -10.33 1.09 -17.85
N GLN A 362 -10.88 1.82 -18.81
CA GLN A 362 -11.94 2.78 -18.56
C GLN A 362 -13.21 2.02 -18.19
N LEU A 363 -13.69 2.21 -16.97
CA LEU A 363 -14.93 1.63 -16.49
C LEU A 363 -16.12 2.42 -17.05
N SER A 364 -17.21 1.71 -17.29
CA SER A 364 -18.53 2.29 -17.46
C SER A 364 -19.06 2.84 -16.15
N ARG A 365 -20.10 3.66 -16.24
CA ARG A 365 -20.88 4.13 -15.08
C ARG A 365 -21.28 2.99 -14.15
N VAL A 366 -21.85 1.90 -14.67
CA VAL A 366 -22.34 0.78 -13.85
C VAL A 366 -21.19 0.08 -13.13
N GLU A 367 -20.06 -0.15 -13.82
CA GLU A 367 -18.88 -0.77 -13.21
C GLU A 367 -18.24 0.13 -12.15
N THR A 368 -18.15 1.44 -12.40
CA THR A 368 -17.65 2.41 -11.40
C THR A 368 -18.55 2.43 -10.16
N GLN A 369 -19.87 2.38 -10.35
CA GLN A 369 -20.82 2.28 -9.25
C GLN A 369 -20.68 0.95 -8.49
N ALA A 370 -20.42 -0.16 -9.17
CA ALA A 370 -20.17 -1.44 -8.52
C ALA A 370 -18.92 -1.40 -7.62
N VAL A 371 -17.85 -0.77 -8.09
CA VAL A 371 -16.64 -0.52 -7.28
C VAL A 371 -16.99 0.32 -6.05
N ASN A 372 -17.72 1.41 -6.22
CA ASN A 372 -18.13 2.24 -5.09
C ASN A 372 -19.03 1.47 -4.12
N ASN A 373 -19.99 0.69 -4.60
CA ASN A 373 -20.85 -0.13 -3.75
C ASN A 373 -20.04 -1.10 -2.90
N LEU A 374 -18.96 -1.69 -3.44
CA LEU A 374 -18.04 -2.52 -2.67
C LEU A 374 -17.38 -1.72 -1.54
N VAL A 375 -16.90 -0.50 -1.82
CA VAL A 375 -16.35 0.39 -0.79
C VAL A 375 -17.40 0.67 0.28
N LEU A 376 -18.58 1.18 -0.10
CA LEU A 376 -19.64 1.56 0.84
C LEU A 376 -20.15 0.39 1.70
N ARG A 377 -20.22 -0.83 1.17
CA ARG A 377 -20.57 -2.03 1.95
C ARG A 377 -19.50 -2.39 2.97
N SER A 378 -18.23 -2.23 2.59
CA SER A 378 -17.08 -2.64 3.39
C SER A 378 -16.77 -1.67 4.52
N VAL A 379 -17.20 -0.41 4.44
CA VAL A 379 -17.00 0.55 5.53
C VAL A 379 -17.87 0.19 6.74
N GLN A 380 -17.26 0.16 7.92
CA GLN A 380 -17.91 -0.04 9.21
C GLN A 380 -18.84 1.12 9.58
N ALA A 381 -19.77 0.93 10.52
CA ALA A 381 -20.78 1.93 10.87
C ALA A 381 -20.19 3.21 11.50
N ASP A 382 -19.02 3.12 12.13
CA ASP A 382 -18.22 4.21 12.69
C ASP A 382 -17.14 4.73 11.71
N GLY A 383 -17.08 4.16 10.53
CA GLY A 383 -16.11 4.51 9.51
C GLY A 383 -16.39 5.85 8.81
N THR A 384 -15.41 6.26 8.02
CA THR A 384 -15.53 7.45 7.17
C THR A 384 -15.30 7.12 5.70
N LEU A 385 -15.91 7.94 4.83
CA LEU A 385 -15.77 7.93 3.37
C LEU A 385 -15.22 9.27 2.90
N THR A 386 -14.32 9.28 1.93
CA THR A 386 -13.68 10.45 1.35
C THR A 386 -14.01 10.56 -0.14
N PHE A 387 -14.36 11.78 -0.54
CA PHE A 387 -14.85 12.15 -1.87
C PHE A 387 -14.07 13.35 -2.41
N ALA A 388 -14.08 13.54 -3.73
CA ALA A 388 -13.50 14.74 -4.34
C ALA A 388 -14.42 15.96 -4.20
N SER A 389 -15.74 15.72 -4.09
CA SER A 389 -16.72 16.80 -3.98
C SER A 389 -17.98 16.43 -3.18
N PHE A 390 -18.67 17.48 -2.70
CA PHE A 390 -19.98 17.35 -2.07
C PHE A 390 -21.01 16.74 -3.01
N GLN A 391 -21.02 17.15 -4.28
CA GLN A 391 -21.94 16.62 -5.29
C GLN A 391 -21.72 15.13 -5.54
N SER A 392 -20.46 14.70 -5.58
CA SER A 392 -20.09 13.28 -5.72
C SER A 392 -20.51 12.46 -4.51
N THR A 393 -20.34 13.01 -3.31
CA THR A 393 -20.83 12.43 -2.04
C THR A 393 -22.32 12.16 -2.15
N ALA A 394 -23.07 13.20 -2.51
CA ALA A 394 -24.52 13.14 -2.58
C ALA A 394 -25.04 12.13 -3.60
N ARG A 395 -24.48 12.20 -4.81
CA ARG A 395 -24.85 11.31 -5.91
C ARG A 395 -24.54 9.85 -5.59
N THR A 396 -23.40 9.57 -4.99
CA THR A 396 -22.95 8.20 -4.74
C THR A 396 -23.73 7.56 -3.60
N ILE A 397 -23.89 8.25 -2.47
CA ILE A 397 -24.64 7.72 -1.31
C ILE A 397 -26.12 7.52 -1.68
N ARG A 398 -26.75 8.47 -2.37
CA ARG A 398 -28.15 8.33 -2.81
C ARG A 398 -28.35 7.06 -3.63
N ARG A 399 -27.52 6.88 -4.66
CA ARG A 399 -27.64 5.71 -5.53
C ARG A 399 -27.33 4.40 -4.83
N PHE A 400 -26.43 4.42 -3.86
CA PHE A 400 -26.18 3.25 -3.03
C PHE A 400 -27.44 2.88 -2.24
N CYS A 401 -28.09 3.84 -1.60
CA CYS A 401 -29.29 3.62 -0.78
C CYS A 401 -30.53 3.26 -1.62
N ASP A 402 -30.67 3.83 -2.82
CA ASP A 402 -31.80 3.58 -3.72
C ASP A 402 -31.70 2.22 -4.45
N ALA A 403 -30.51 1.60 -4.44
CA ALA A 403 -30.29 0.32 -5.11
C ALA A 403 -30.89 -0.84 -4.30
N PRO A 404 -31.81 -1.65 -4.87
CA PRO A 404 -32.49 -2.72 -4.14
C PRO A 404 -31.55 -3.72 -3.47
N GLU A 405 -30.42 -4.03 -4.10
CA GLU A 405 -29.41 -4.95 -3.58
C GLU A 405 -28.63 -4.42 -2.36
N ASN A 406 -28.84 -3.17 -1.97
CA ASN A 406 -28.19 -2.52 -0.83
C ASN A 406 -29.18 -2.14 0.29
N ILE A 407 -30.46 -2.55 0.21
CA ILE A 407 -31.49 -2.09 1.14
C ILE A 407 -31.12 -2.36 2.61
N ASP A 408 -30.52 -3.51 2.91
CA ASP A 408 -30.08 -3.88 4.26
C ASP A 408 -28.90 -3.04 4.75
N GLN A 409 -28.10 -2.51 3.82
CA GLN A 409 -26.93 -1.68 4.10
C GLN A 409 -27.27 -0.18 4.09
N ALA A 410 -28.37 0.22 3.47
CA ALA A 410 -28.84 1.61 3.41
C ALA A 410 -29.11 2.18 4.81
N ALA A 411 -29.48 1.32 5.78
CA ALA A 411 -29.66 1.70 7.18
C ALA A 411 -28.40 2.30 7.83
N LYS A 412 -27.19 2.01 7.29
CA LYS A 412 -25.93 2.65 7.72
C LYS A 412 -25.89 4.14 7.41
N PHE A 413 -26.74 4.63 6.52
CA PHE A 413 -26.77 6.03 6.07
C PHE A 413 -28.06 6.75 6.51
N PRO A 414 -28.42 6.74 7.82
CA PRO A 414 -29.76 7.10 8.29
C PRO A 414 -30.09 8.58 8.04
N LEU A 415 -29.08 9.45 8.04
CA LEU A 415 -29.25 10.89 7.85
C LEU A 415 -29.18 11.30 6.38
N TRP A 416 -28.83 10.40 5.45
CA TRP A 416 -28.84 10.71 4.03
C TRP A 416 -30.25 11.08 3.53
N LEU A 417 -31.27 10.37 4.02
CA LEU A 417 -32.68 10.66 3.72
C LEU A 417 -33.12 12.06 4.17
N ARG A 418 -32.38 12.67 5.11
CA ARG A 418 -32.69 13.99 5.68
C ARG A 418 -31.86 15.11 5.10
N MET A 419 -30.84 14.82 4.28
CA MET A 419 -30.17 15.89 3.56
C MET A 419 -31.20 16.47 2.58
N PRO A 420 -31.65 17.72 2.78
CA PRO A 420 -32.50 18.37 1.80
C PRO A 420 -31.78 18.31 0.46
N GLU A 421 -32.51 18.43 -0.65
CA GLU A 421 -31.89 18.69 -1.95
C GLU A 421 -31.05 19.97 -1.84
N LEU A 422 -29.79 19.81 -1.43
CA LEU A 422 -28.85 20.90 -1.18
C LEU A 422 -28.53 21.50 -2.53
N GLY A 423 -29.38 22.45 -2.94
CA GLY A 423 -29.13 23.44 -3.98
C GLY A 423 -28.74 22.92 -5.36
N LEU A 424 -29.06 21.67 -5.73
CA LEU A 424 -28.90 21.22 -7.13
C LEU A 424 -29.90 21.89 -8.08
N THR A 425 -30.77 22.77 -7.57
CA THR A 425 -31.44 23.82 -8.36
C THR A 425 -30.40 24.82 -8.87
N THR A 426 -29.73 24.47 -9.97
CA THR A 426 -29.23 25.38 -11.02
C THR A 426 -28.91 26.81 -10.56
N ALA A 427 -28.00 26.99 -9.61
CA ALA A 427 -27.40 28.30 -9.33
C ALA A 427 -26.31 28.58 -10.38
N THR A 428 -26.74 28.72 -11.64
CA THR A 428 -25.92 29.32 -12.73
C THR A 428 -26.81 30.05 -13.74
N SER A 429 -27.92 30.62 -13.27
CA SER A 429 -28.76 31.49 -14.08
C SER A 429 -29.38 32.55 -13.18
N SER A 430 -28.56 33.45 -12.64
CA SER A 430 -28.91 34.82 -12.20
C SER A 430 -27.76 35.42 -11.38
N GLN A 431 -26.79 36.07 -12.05
CA GLN A 431 -26.11 37.30 -11.57
C GLN A 431 -25.06 37.74 -12.61
N ILE A 432 -25.54 38.14 -13.78
CA ILE A 432 -24.99 39.31 -14.47
C ILE A 432 -26.14 40.29 -14.51
N GLN A 433 -26.19 41.17 -13.50
CA GLN A 433 -26.94 42.42 -13.61
C GLN A 433 -26.21 43.26 -14.66
N ILE A 434 -26.68 43.21 -15.90
CA ILE A 434 -26.49 44.33 -16.83
C ILE A 434 -27.34 45.46 -16.26
N GLN A 435 -26.65 46.46 -15.72
CA GLN A 435 -27.20 47.77 -15.45
C GLN A 435 -27.70 48.34 -16.78
N GLN A 436 -28.99 48.19 -17.07
CA GLN A 436 -29.66 48.95 -18.13
C GLN A 436 -29.80 50.38 -17.61
N GLN A 437 -28.88 51.23 -18.04
CA GLN A 437 -29.03 52.68 -17.97
C GLN A 437 -29.69 53.12 -19.28
N GLU A 438 -30.95 53.53 -19.22
CA GLU A 438 -31.62 54.24 -20.30
C GLU A 438 -30.92 55.59 -20.56
N PRO A 439 -30.62 55.95 -21.83
CA PRO A 439 -30.33 57.34 -22.17
C PRO A 439 -31.56 58.00 -22.82
N SER A 440 -32.02 59.10 -22.23
CA SER A 440 -32.90 60.06 -22.90
C SER A 440 -32.08 60.96 -23.86
N PRO A 441 -32.72 61.58 -24.86
CA PRO A 441 -32.09 61.98 -26.12
C PRO A 441 -31.51 63.39 -26.07
N LYS A 442 -30.44 63.64 -26.84
CA LYS A 442 -30.25 64.90 -27.62
C LYS A 442 -29.01 64.89 -28.53
N SER A 443 -29.23 65.62 -29.63
CA SER A 443 -28.30 66.26 -30.57
C SER A 443 -27.47 65.43 -31.54
N ALA A 444 -27.88 65.55 -32.80
CA ALA A 444 -27.17 65.38 -34.05
C ALA A 444 -25.72 65.88 -34.06
N THR A 445 -24.87 65.23 -34.86
CA THR A 445 -24.00 65.87 -35.88
C THR A 445 -23.53 64.81 -36.90
N THR A 446 -23.98 65.01 -38.14
CA THR A 446 -23.37 64.74 -39.45
C THR A 446 -21.99 64.05 -39.54
N SER A 447 -21.86 62.99 -40.35
CA SER A 447 -21.16 63.03 -41.67
C SER A 447 -20.63 61.67 -42.19
N LYS A 448 -20.93 61.41 -43.47
CA LYS A 448 -20.15 60.70 -44.53
C LYS A 448 -20.02 59.16 -44.46
N LEU A 449 -20.71 58.44 -45.35
CA LEU A 449 -20.35 58.10 -46.76
C LEU A 449 -19.30 56.98 -46.89
N ARG A 450 -19.72 55.76 -47.22
CA ARG A 450 -19.61 55.17 -48.58
C ARG A 450 -20.17 53.75 -48.61
N TYR A 451 -21.07 53.52 -49.56
CA TYR A 451 -21.59 52.22 -49.97
C TYR A 451 -21.15 52.00 -51.42
N THR A 452 -20.42 50.92 -51.67
CA THR A 452 -20.25 50.19 -52.94
C THR A 452 -19.82 48.80 -52.47
N GLY A 453 -20.42 47.66 -52.80
CA GLY A 453 -21.24 47.28 -53.94
C GLY A 453 -20.68 45.96 -54.47
N CYS A 454 -21.55 44.94 -54.52
CA CYS A 454 -21.46 43.70 -55.32
C CYS A 454 -20.49 42.54 -54.97
N ALA A 455 -21.15 41.40 -54.76
CA ALA A 455 -21.01 40.13 -55.48
C ALA A 455 -19.97 39.08 -55.02
N SER A 456 -20.54 37.96 -54.57
CA SER A 456 -20.21 36.55 -54.88
C SER A 456 -18.76 36.08 -54.79
N SER A 457 -18.49 35.17 -53.85
CA SER A 457 -17.78 33.91 -54.14
C SER A 457 -17.81 33.00 -52.92
N ALA A 458 -18.07 31.71 -53.15
CA ALA A 458 -18.13 30.65 -52.17
C ALA A 458 -16.72 30.25 -51.68
N ALA A 459 -16.57 30.06 -50.37
CA ALA A 459 -15.46 29.34 -49.74
C ALA A 459 -15.86 28.90 -48.31
N PRO A 460 -15.27 27.82 -47.77
CA PRO A 460 -15.89 26.98 -46.75
C PRO A 460 -15.78 27.56 -45.34
N ILE A 461 -16.82 27.30 -44.54
CA ILE A 461 -16.89 27.63 -43.12
C ILE A 461 -15.94 26.69 -42.36
N THR A 462 -14.80 27.21 -41.94
CA THR A 462 -13.99 26.65 -40.85
C THR A 462 -14.66 27.02 -39.53
N PHE A 463 -15.27 26.04 -38.86
CA PHE A 463 -15.66 26.17 -37.46
C PHE A 463 -14.40 26.26 -36.60
N GLN A 464 -14.11 27.44 -36.05
CA GLN A 464 -13.20 27.58 -34.91
C GLN A 464 -13.96 27.13 -33.65
N ASP A 465 -13.75 25.87 -33.28
CA ASP A 465 -14.09 25.35 -31.95
C ASP A 465 -13.16 26.00 -30.91
N LYS A 466 -13.69 26.98 -30.18
CA LYS A 466 -13.04 27.56 -29.00
C LYS A 466 -13.46 26.78 -27.76
N SER A 467 -13.05 25.52 -27.68
CA SER A 467 -13.02 24.76 -26.43
C SER A 467 -11.56 24.39 -26.11
N ARG A 468 -10.80 25.36 -25.58
CA ARG A 468 -9.51 25.05 -24.96
C ARG A 468 -9.79 24.34 -23.63
N PRO A 469 -9.24 23.13 -23.39
CA PRO A 469 -9.21 22.58 -22.05
C PRO A 469 -8.29 23.46 -21.20
N VAL A 470 -8.74 23.81 -20.00
CA VAL A 470 -7.89 24.36 -18.95
C VAL A 470 -6.89 23.28 -18.60
N ILE A 471 -5.67 23.39 -19.13
CA ILE A 471 -4.51 22.64 -18.64
C ILE A 471 -4.19 23.26 -17.29
N ILE A 472 -4.53 22.55 -16.22
CA ILE A 472 -3.98 22.85 -14.90
C ILE A 472 -2.53 22.40 -14.97
N ASP A 473 -1.64 23.37 -15.16
CA ASP A 473 -0.20 23.15 -15.10
C ASP A 473 0.15 22.86 -13.63
N LEU A 474 0.45 21.59 -13.32
CA LEU A 474 0.86 21.16 -11.97
C LEU A 474 2.36 21.43 -11.71
N THR A 475 2.99 22.35 -12.46
CA THR A 475 4.41 22.69 -12.34
C THR A 475 4.65 24.07 -11.76
N ALA A 476 3.96 24.42 -10.67
CA ALA A 476 4.32 25.58 -9.87
C ALA A 476 3.96 25.33 -8.40
N ASP A 477 4.96 25.54 -7.52
CA ASP A 477 4.92 25.51 -6.06
C ASP A 477 4.76 24.15 -5.35
N ASP A 478 5.46 23.11 -5.82
CA ASP A 478 5.99 22.11 -4.87
C ASP A 478 7.37 22.66 -4.42
N SER A 479 7.56 22.87 -3.11
CA SER A 479 8.85 23.25 -2.51
C SER A 479 9.96 22.40 -3.10
N GLU A 480 10.95 23.04 -3.74
CA GLU A 480 12.10 22.37 -4.33
C GLU A 480 12.78 21.40 -3.34
N ASP A 481 12.62 21.62 -2.02
CA ASP A 481 13.13 20.78 -0.95
C ASP A 481 12.62 19.31 -0.97
N GLU A 482 11.32 19.06 -1.24
CA GLU A 482 10.76 17.69 -1.17
C GLU A 482 11.14 16.87 -2.43
N VAL A 483 11.29 17.53 -3.58
CA VAL A 483 11.73 16.90 -4.84
C VAL A 483 13.25 16.78 -4.89
N ALA A 484 14.00 17.77 -4.38
CA ALA A 484 15.46 17.71 -4.25
C ALA A 484 15.89 16.63 -3.26
N GLU A 485 15.18 16.41 -2.15
CA GLU A 485 15.45 15.31 -1.21
C GLU A 485 15.23 13.93 -1.87
N VAL A 486 14.19 13.79 -2.70
CA VAL A 486 13.93 12.56 -3.47
C VAL A 486 14.97 12.34 -4.58
N HIS A 487 15.41 13.39 -5.28
CA HIS A 487 16.46 13.31 -6.29
C HIS A 487 17.86 13.08 -5.69
N ALA A 488 18.17 13.68 -4.55
CA ALA A 488 19.41 13.44 -3.80
C ALA A 488 19.48 11.99 -3.29
N ASN A 489 18.36 11.44 -2.82
CA ASN A 489 18.26 10.03 -2.42
C ASN A 489 18.40 9.04 -3.58
N ARG A 490 18.01 9.44 -4.81
CA ARG A 490 18.21 8.62 -6.03
C ARG A 490 19.69 8.50 -6.41
N SER A 491 20.47 9.57 -6.22
CA SER A 491 21.93 9.58 -6.46
C SER A 491 22.71 8.82 -5.39
N ALA A 492 22.26 8.86 -4.13
CA ALA A 492 22.86 8.09 -3.03
C ALA A 492 22.70 6.57 -3.21
N TRP A 493 21.62 6.13 -3.87
CA TRP A 493 21.32 4.72 -4.15
C TRP A 493 22.23 4.09 -5.21
N THR A 494 22.72 4.86 -6.18
CA THR A 494 23.70 4.34 -7.16
C THR A 494 25.12 4.27 -6.62
N SER A 495 25.41 4.90 -5.47
CA SER A 495 26.79 5.09 -4.99
C SER A 495 27.18 4.31 -3.73
N THR A 496 26.27 3.60 -3.05
CA THR A 496 26.58 3.02 -1.71
C THR A 496 26.46 1.50 -1.59
N ARG A 497 26.28 0.75 -2.68
CA ARG A 497 26.47 -0.72 -2.63
C ARG A 497 27.29 -1.22 -3.80
N SER A 498 28.48 -1.75 -3.48
CA SER A 498 29.31 -2.49 -4.43
C SER A 498 28.51 -3.71 -4.95
N PRO A 499 28.54 -4.01 -6.26
CA PRO A 499 27.89 -5.19 -6.84
C PRO A 499 28.35 -6.53 -6.24
N SER A 500 29.46 -6.54 -5.50
CA SER A 500 30.03 -7.71 -4.83
C SER A 500 29.34 -8.12 -3.51
N ASP A 501 28.42 -7.31 -2.98
CA ASP A 501 27.81 -7.53 -1.65
C ASP A 501 26.42 -8.20 -1.70
N ARG A 502 26.18 -9.01 -2.73
CA ARG A 502 25.01 -9.91 -2.78
C ARG A 502 25.32 -11.14 -1.95
N SER A 503 25.08 -11.06 -0.64
CA SER A 503 24.91 -12.26 0.16
C SER A 503 23.85 -13.16 -0.51
N GLU A 504 24.11 -14.47 -0.55
CA GLU A 504 23.12 -15.40 -1.09
C GLU A 504 21.77 -15.21 -0.38
N PRO A 505 20.64 -15.31 -1.08
CA PRO A 505 19.30 -15.25 -0.46
C PRO A 505 19.14 -16.18 0.76
N SER A 506 19.94 -17.25 0.81
CA SER A 506 19.99 -18.23 1.92
C SER A 506 20.59 -17.67 3.21
N VAL A 507 21.46 -16.65 3.14
CA VAL A 507 22.12 -16.04 4.31
C VAL A 507 21.16 -15.08 4.99
N TRP A 508 20.52 -14.19 4.22
CA TRP A 508 19.55 -13.23 4.75
C TRP A 508 18.36 -13.92 5.43
N LEU A 509 17.82 -14.99 4.82
CA LEU A 509 16.74 -15.77 5.43
C LEU A 509 17.18 -16.41 6.75
N ARG A 510 18.43 -16.91 6.82
CA ARG A 510 18.99 -17.45 8.07
C ARG A 510 19.20 -16.38 9.13
N GLU A 511 19.67 -15.18 8.77
CA GLU A 511 19.80 -14.04 9.67
C GLU A 511 18.44 -13.61 10.24
N MET A 512 17.39 -13.68 9.42
CA MET A 512 16.02 -13.44 9.87
C MET A 512 15.42 -14.60 10.67
N GLY A 513 16.16 -15.69 10.86
CA GLY A 513 15.72 -16.89 11.57
C GLY A 513 14.59 -17.61 10.84
N VAL A 514 14.57 -17.55 9.51
CA VAL A 514 13.72 -18.38 8.66
C VAL A 514 14.39 -19.76 8.56
N PRO A 515 13.71 -20.84 8.95
CA PRO A 515 14.31 -22.17 8.95
C PRO A 515 14.57 -22.67 7.52
N ASP A 516 15.57 -23.54 7.39
CA ASP A 516 15.84 -24.22 6.13
C ASP A 516 14.72 -25.24 5.86
N VAL A 517 13.83 -24.89 4.93
CA VAL A 517 12.63 -25.67 4.59
C VAL A 517 12.97 -27.09 4.14
N THR A 518 14.20 -27.31 3.65
CA THR A 518 14.66 -28.64 3.21
C THR A 518 14.85 -29.63 4.38
N GLN A 519 14.89 -29.14 5.62
CA GLN A 519 15.05 -29.96 6.82
C GLN A 519 13.75 -30.59 7.30
N TYR A 520 12.60 -30.10 6.84
CA TYR A 520 11.31 -30.69 7.16
C TYR A 520 11.04 -31.86 6.21
N ARG A 521 11.01 -33.09 6.71
CA ARG A 521 10.40 -34.24 6.03
C ARG A 521 9.14 -34.64 6.80
N PHE A 522 7.97 -34.49 6.19
CA PHE A 522 6.77 -35.10 6.76
C PHE A 522 6.87 -36.62 6.62
N ALA A 523 6.98 -37.31 7.75
CA ALA A 523 6.77 -38.74 7.80
C ALA A 523 5.30 -39.02 7.47
N GLY A 524 5.00 -39.42 6.24
CA GLY A 524 3.67 -39.93 5.88
C GLY A 524 2.97 -39.32 4.67
N THR A 525 3.63 -38.58 3.78
CA THR A 525 3.03 -38.31 2.46
C THR A 525 3.08 -39.62 1.65
N PRO A 526 1.95 -40.31 1.39
CA PRO A 526 1.98 -41.49 0.52
C PRO A 526 2.48 -41.06 -0.86
N PRO A 527 3.26 -41.89 -1.56
CA PRO A 527 3.68 -41.59 -2.92
C PRO A 527 2.43 -41.27 -3.75
N LEU A 528 2.49 -40.15 -4.49
CA LEU A 528 1.47 -39.77 -5.45
C LEU A 528 1.16 -41.01 -6.31
N ARG A 529 -0.10 -41.46 -6.29
CA ARG A 529 -0.52 -42.56 -7.16
C ARG A 529 -0.14 -42.19 -8.59
N PRO A 530 0.44 -43.10 -9.37
CA PRO A 530 0.68 -42.86 -10.79
C PRO A 530 -0.66 -42.46 -11.45
N PRO A 531 -0.64 -41.57 -12.45
CA PRO A 531 -1.84 -41.15 -13.15
C PRO A 531 -2.59 -42.39 -13.64
N CYS A 532 -3.90 -42.44 -13.40
CA CYS A 532 -4.74 -43.50 -13.94
C CYS A 532 -4.54 -43.55 -15.47
N PRO A 533 -4.32 -44.72 -16.07
CA PRO A 533 -4.24 -44.83 -17.51
C PRO A 533 -5.53 -44.26 -18.12
N ALA A 534 -5.36 -43.45 -19.17
CA ALA A 534 -6.48 -42.88 -19.92
C ALA A 534 -7.42 -44.02 -20.36
N PRO A 535 -8.75 -43.80 -20.33
CA PRO A 535 -9.70 -44.81 -20.78
C PRO A 535 -9.39 -45.17 -22.24
N THR A 536 -8.99 -46.43 -22.48
CA THR A 536 -8.79 -46.96 -23.82
C THR A 536 -10.13 -46.99 -24.53
N THR A 537 -10.22 -46.26 -25.64
CA THR A 537 -11.34 -46.33 -26.57
C THR A 537 -11.56 -47.79 -26.98
N PRO A 538 -12.79 -48.32 -26.89
CA PRO A 538 -13.07 -49.67 -27.35
C PRO A 538 -12.88 -49.75 -28.87
N PRO A 539 -12.41 -50.90 -29.39
CA PRO A 539 -12.18 -51.07 -30.82
C PRO A 539 -13.51 -50.98 -31.60
N PRO A 540 -13.49 -50.47 -32.84
CA PRO A 540 -14.68 -50.38 -33.66
C PRO A 540 -15.17 -51.79 -34.05
N LEU A 541 -16.49 -51.97 -33.98
CA LEU A 541 -17.22 -53.14 -34.48
C LEU A 541 -17.26 -53.17 -36.01
#